data_AF-A0A1A8TWJ6-F1
#
_entry.id   AF-A0A1A8TWJ6-F1
#
_cell.length_a   1.000
_cell.length_b   1.000
_cell.length_c   1.000
_cell.angle_alpha   90.00
_cell.angle_beta   90.00
_cell.angle_gamma   90.00
#
_symmetry.space_group_name_H-M   'P 1'
#
loop_
_entity.id
_entity.type
_entity.pdbx_description
1 polymer ?
#
loop_
_entity_poly.entity_id
_entity_poly.type
_entity_poly.pdbx_seq_one_letter_code
_entity_poly.pdbx_strand_id
1 'polypeptide(L)'
;MEKRLQSLEKKILVDAGETPAVVYEMKKQVDLFREKLESVEHLSWLGFYKDLSEGTHKPSPFYHKRTLHKTKEECEHVREKFMQMSSLEVSEEVRQYLKTPTFDNWQWEDAEIMVLLQVMYTDLDLTVTFNIEPEVLQRFLFEVYRRYNNIPFHNFKHCFCVTQMMYGLIWLTDLRSKMDSMDLLIMLSSAVCHDLDHTGYNNAYQVQPPELETQTNKQT
;
A
#
# COMPACT_ATOMS: atom_id res chain seq x y z
N MET A 1 -5.72 -12.88 -31.58
CA MET A 1 -6.31 -11.52 -31.54
C MET A 1 -5.27 -10.47 -31.93
N GLU A 2 -4.04 -10.57 -31.40
CA GLU A 2 -2.90 -9.69 -31.71
C GLU A 2 -2.52 -9.56 -33.20
N LYS A 3 -2.51 -10.67 -33.96
CA LYS A 3 -2.16 -10.60 -35.40
C LYS A 3 -3.15 -9.75 -36.23
N ARG A 4 -4.42 -9.69 -35.81
CA ARG A 4 -5.44 -8.85 -36.46
C ARG A 4 -5.25 -7.37 -36.08
N LEU A 5 -4.93 -7.08 -34.82
CA LEU A 5 -4.59 -5.75 -34.32
C LEU A 5 -3.36 -5.18 -35.02
N GLN A 6 -2.27 -5.94 -35.10
CA GLN A 6 -1.06 -5.54 -35.83
C GLN A 6 -1.32 -5.27 -37.32
N SER A 7 -2.21 -6.05 -37.95
CA SER A 7 -2.58 -5.83 -39.36
C SER A 7 -3.43 -4.57 -39.56
N LEU A 8 -4.25 -4.19 -38.58
CA LEU A 8 -5.07 -2.98 -38.59
C LEU A 8 -4.21 -1.73 -38.32
N GLU A 9 -3.31 -1.79 -37.34
CA GLU A 9 -2.32 -0.73 -37.06
C GLU A 9 -1.43 -0.46 -38.26
N LYS A 10 -0.94 -1.52 -38.91
CA LYS A 10 -0.11 -1.41 -40.11
C LYS A 10 -0.89 -0.87 -41.31
N LYS A 11 -2.21 -1.13 -41.41
CA LYS A 11 -3.08 -0.54 -42.44
C LYS A 11 -3.35 0.95 -42.18
N ILE A 12 -3.60 1.33 -40.93
CA ILE A 12 -3.82 2.73 -40.54
C ILE A 12 -2.57 3.58 -40.80
N LEU A 13 -1.37 3.04 -40.54
CA LEU A 13 -0.10 3.73 -40.80
C LEU A 13 0.22 3.91 -42.29
N VAL A 14 -0.33 3.07 -43.18
CA VAL A 14 -0.01 3.09 -44.62
C VAL A 14 -1.00 3.96 -45.40
N ASP A 15 -2.25 4.10 -44.95
CA ASP A 15 -3.28 4.91 -45.64
C ASP A 15 -3.25 6.40 -45.28
N ALA A 16 -2.71 6.76 -44.12
CA ALA A 16 -2.55 8.16 -43.70
C ALA A 16 -1.06 8.46 -43.56
N GLY A 17 -0.47 9.06 -44.61
CA GLY A 17 0.94 9.46 -44.64
C GLY A 17 1.37 10.46 -43.56
N GLU A 18 0.45 10.88 -42.68
CA GLU A 18 0.72 11.68 -41.50
C GLU A 18 -0.12 11.19 -40.31
N THR A 19 0.49 11.18 -39.13
CA THR A 19 -0.21 10.83 -37.89
C THR A 19 -1.34 11.85 -37.65
N PRO A 20 -2.61 11.42 -37.50
CA PRO A 20 -3.72 12.36 -37.32
C PRO A 20 -3.50 13.30 -36.13
N ALA A 21 -3.89 14.57 -36.26
CA ALA A 21 -3.68 15.60 -35.23
C ALA A 21 -4.24 15.20 -33.85
N VAL A 22 -5.31 14.39 -33.82
CA VAL A 22 -5.88 13.84 -32.59
C VAL A 22 -4.93 12.88 -31.86
N VAL A 23 -4.13 12.10 -32.59
CA VAL A 23 -3.14 11.19 -32.02
C VAL A 23 -1.95 11.97 -31.47
N TYR A 24 -1.56 13.07 -32.14
CA TYR A 24 -0.55 13.99 -31.62
C TYR A 24 -1.00 14.67 -30.33
N GLU A 25 -2.25 15.13 -30.28
CA GLU A 25 -2.83 15.73 -29.07
C GLU A 25 -2.92 14.70 -27.94
N MET A 26 -3.39 13.47 -28.20
CA MET A 26 -3.41 12.40 -27.19
C MET A 26 -2.00 12.10 -26.66
N LYS A 27 -1.00 12.03 -27.55
CA LYS A 27 0.39 11.81 -27.14
C LYS A 27 0.89 12.93 -26.23
N LYS A 28 0.60 14.18 -26.58
CA LYS A 28 0.93 15.36 -25.77
C LYS A 28 0.26 15.33 -24.40
N GLN A 29 -1.01 14.91 -24.33
CA GLN A 29 -1.73 14.77 -23.05
C GLN A 29 -1.13 13.64 -22.19
N VAL A 30 -0.74 12.53 -22.80
CA VAL A 30 -0.06 11.41 -22.10
C VAL A 30 1.30 11.87 -21.57
N ASP A 31 2.08 12.59 -22.37
CA ASP A 31 3.40 13.11 -21.96
C ASP A 31 3.26 14.14 -20.83
N LEU A 32 2.28 15.05 -20.90
CA LEU A 32 1.97 16.00 -19.82
C LEU A 32 1.51 15.30 -18.54
N PHE A 33 0.71 14.25 -18.66
CA PHE A 33 0.27 13.46 -17.51
C PHE A 33 1.45 12.72 -16.88
N ARG A 34 2.33 12.14 -17.69
CA ARG A 34 3.57 11.51 -17.26
C ARG A 34 4.48 12.50 -16.52
N GLU A 35 4.70 13.69 -17.07
CA GLU A 35 5.52 14.72 -16.42
C GLU A 35 4.93 15.14 -15.07
N LYS A 36 3.59 15.29 -14.99
CA LYS A 36 2.91 15.53 -13.71
C LYS A 36 3.15 14.39 -12.72
N LEU A 37 2.99 13.13 -13.14
CA LEU A 37 3.25 11.97 -12.29
C LEU A 37 4.71 11.91 -11.80
N GLU A 38 5.67 12.22 -12.68
CA GLU A 38 7.11 12.23 -12.36
C GLU A 38 7.48 13.39 -11.41
N SER A 39 6.75 14.51 -11.47
CA SER A 39 6.98 15.71 -10.63
C SER A 39 6.31 15.65 -9.26
N VAL A 40 5.35 14.73 -9.06
CA VAL A 40 4.58 14.63 -7.83
C VAL A 40 5.15 13.50 -6.97
N GLU A 41 5.84 13.86 -5.88
CA GLU A 41 6.56 12.93 -4.98
C GLU A 41 5.72 11.74 -4.49
N HIS A 42 4.40 11.89 -4.32
CA HIS A 42 3.50 10.82 -3.87
C HIS A 42 2.88 9.99 -5.00
N LEU A 43 2.94 10.43 -6.26
CA LEU A 43 2.41 9.72 -7.43
C LEU A 43 3.49 8.97 -8.23
N SER A 44 4.77 9.17 -7.88
CA SER A 44 5.91 8.37 -8.33
C SER A 44 5.79 6.87 -7.97
N TRP A 45 4.80 6.51 -7.15
CA TRP A 45 4.60 5.19 -6.55
C TRP A 45 4.20 4.05 -7.50
N LEU A 46 4.06 4.29 -8.81
CA LEU A 46 4.12 3.16 -9.74
C LEU A 46 5.52 2.58 -9.89
N GLY A 47 6.60 3.21 -9.39
CA GLY A 47 7.89 2.55 -9.11
C GLY A 47 8.58 1.79 -10.25
N PHE A 48 8.06 1.86 -11.49
CA PHE A 48 8.45 0.96 -12.59
C PHE A 48 9.19 1.66 -13.74
N TYR A 49 9.57 2.94 -13.62
CA TYR A 49 10.28 3.59 -14.73
C TYR A 49 11.39 4.54 -14.29
N LYS A 50 12.50 3.96 -13.79
CA LYS A 50 13.81 4.63 -13.91
C LYS A 50 15.02 3.70 -13.84
N ASP A 51 15.02 2.61 -14.59
CA ASP A 51 16.25 1.83 -14.85
C ASP A 51 16.44 1.47 -16.34
N LEU A 52 16.17 2.42 -17.23
CA LEU A 52 16.53 2.30 -18.65
C LEU A 52 17.36 3.47 -19.19
N SER A 53 17.91 4.33 -18.33
CA SER A 53 18.91 5.32 -18.75
C SER A 53 20.28 4.93 -18.25
N GLU A 54 21.09 4.33 -19.13
CA GLU A 54 22.54 4.27 -19.00
C GLU A 54 23.07 5.71 -18.80
N GLY A 55 23.39 6.09 -17.57
CA GLY A 55 23.86 7.45 -17.32
C GLY A 55 23.80 7.87 -15.86
N THR A 56 24.93 7.69 -15.18
CA THR A 56 25.27 8.25 -13.85
C THR A 56 24.40 7.77 -12.68
N HIS A 57 24.94 6.84 -11.90
CA HIS A 57 24.45 6.48 -10.56
C HIS A 57 24.36 7.72 -9.67
N LYS A 58 23.20 8.36 -9.62
CA LYS A 58 22.76 9.07 -8.43
C LYS A 58 21.93 8.07 -7.64
N PRO A 59 22.33 7.68 -6.41
CA PRO A 59 21.51 6.81 -5.58
C PRO A 59 20.13 7.47 -5.42
N SER A 60 19.07 6.72 -5.68
CA SER A 60 17.71 7.20 -5.50
C SER A 60 17.55 7.67 -4.04
N PRO A 61 16.89 8.81 -3.79
CA PRO A 61 16.72 9.36 -2.43
C PRO A 61 15.94 8.40 -1.52
N PHE A 62 15.24 7.41 -2.08
CA PHE A 62 14.52 6.37 -1.34
C PHE A 62 15.42 5.28 -0.74
N TYR A 63 16.65 5.11 -1.22
CA TYR A 63 17.63 4.18 -0.64
C TYR A 63 18.51 4.85 0.41
N HIS A 64 17.92 5.72 1.23
CA HIS A 64 18.55 6.05 2.50
C HIS A 64 18.67 4.75 3.32
N LYS A 65 19.84 4.54 3.94
CA LYS A 65 20.16 3.42 4.84
C LYS A 65 19.24 3.42 6.07
N ARG A 66 17.95 3.17 5.91
CA ARG A 66 17.06 2.85 7.01
C ARG A 66 17.34 1.42 7.42
N THR A 67 17.46 1.21 8.72
CA THR A 67 17.54 -0.15 9.26
C THR A 67 16.28 -0.90 8.88
N LEU A 68 16.42 -2.20 8.57
CA LEU A 68 15.29 -3.06 8.22
C LEU A 68 14.19 -2.98 9.29
N HIS A 69 14.60 -3.00 10.56
CA HIS A 69 13.71 -2.84 11.70
C HIS A 69 13.68 -1.39 12.16
N LYS A 70 12.50 -0.97 12.66
CA LYS A 70 12.31 0.28 13.38
C LYS A 70 13.16 0.29 14.65
N THR A 71 13.71 1.44 15.04
CA THR A 71 14.41 1.55 16.32
C THR A 71 13.44 1.51 17.49
N LYS A 72 13.95 1.25 18.69
CA LYS A 72 13.13 1.26 19.90
C LYS A 72 12.54 2.65 20.15
N GLU A 73 13.35 3.69 19.94
CA GLU A 73 12.94 5.08 20.12
C GLU A 73 11.83 5.49 19.13
N GLU A 74 11.95 5.09 17.85
CA GLU A 74 10.89 5.31 16.85
C GLU A 74 9.57 4.64 17.28
N CYS A 75 9.64 3.39 17.75
CA CYS A 75 8.46 2.65 18.19
C CYS A 75 7.79 3.29 19.41
N GLU A 76 8.55 3.66 20.44
CA GLU A 76 7.99 4.28 21.65
C GLU A 76 7.38 5.65 21.34
N HIS A 77 8.00 6.46 20.48
CA HIS A 77 7.43 7.75 20.07
C HIS A 77 6.06 7.59 19.40
N VAL A 78 5.95 6.64 18.46
CA VAL A 78 4.68 6.33 17.79
C VAL A 78 3.66 5.75 18.76
N ARG A 79 4.10 4.94 19.73
CA ARG A 79 3.23 4.39 20.79
C ARG A 79 2.62 5.49 21.65
N GLU A 80 3.43 6.44 22.11
CA GLU A 80 2.97 7.56 22.95
C GLU A 80 1.92 8.39 22.21
N LYS A 81 2.20 8.75 20.95
CA LYS A 81 1.26 9.47 20.10
C LYS A 81 -0.04 8.68 19.90
N PHE A 82 0.07 7.38 19.60
CA PHE A 82 -1.09 6.51 19.45
C PHE A 82 -1.96 6.47 20.71
N MET A 83 -1.36 6.27 21.89
CA MET A 83 -2.10 6.20 23.14
C MET A 83 -2.82 7.52 23.46
N GLN A 84 -2.17 8.67 23.21
CA GLN A 84 -2.79 9.99 23.37
C GLN A 84 -3.98 10.21 22.41
N MET A 85 -3.88 9.72 21.17
CA MET A 85 -4.92 9.89 20.16
C MET A 85 -6.05 8.87 20.30
N SER A 86 -5.77 7.69 20.85
CA SER A 86 -6.73 6.58 20.93
C SER A 86 -7.96 6.85 21.80
N SER A 87 -7.88 7.86 22.68
CA SER A 87 -9.01 8.36 23.48
C SER A 87 -9.84 9.43 22.79
N LEU A 88 -9.39 9.95 21.65
CA LEU A 88 -10.10 10.99 20.89
C LEU A 88 -11.10 10.36 19.93
N GLU A 89 -12.25 11.00 19.77
CA GLU A 89 -13.24 10.59 18.78
C GLU A 89 -12.78 11.02 17.38
N VAL A 90 -12.74 10.07 16.45
CA VAL A 90 -12.54 10.34 15.02
C VAL A 90 -13.83 10.93 14.46
N SER A 91 -13.72 12.01 13.68
CA SER A 91 -14.88 12.70 13.12
C SER A 91 -15.73 11.77 12.26
N GLU A 92 -17.04 12.02 12.23
CA GLU A 92 -17.97 11.17 11.49
C GLU A 92 -17.68 11.21 9.99
N GLU A 93 -17.22 12.34 9.45
CA GLU A 93 -16.81 12.47 8.06
C GLU A 93 -15.68 11.51 7.71
N VAL A 94 -14.66 11.43 8.58
CA VAL A 94 -13.53 10.50 8.39
C VAL A 94 -14.00 9.06 8.55
N ARG A 95 -14.85 8.76 9.53
CA ARG A 95 -15.41 7.40 9.74
C ARG A 95 -16.20 6.92 8.53
N GLN A 96 -17.01 7.78 7.92
CA GLN A 96 -17.77 7.45 6.72
C GLN A 96 -16.87 7.33 5.50
N TYR A 97 -15.88 8.21 5.35
CA TYR A 97 -14.92 8.12 4.25
C TYR A 97 -14.06 6.85 4.34
N LEU A 98 -13.68 6.41 5.54
CA LEU A 98 -12.90 5.18 5.77
C LEU A 98 -13.59 3.92 5.22
N LYS A 99 -14.93 3.94 5.13
CA LYS A 99 -15.75 2.84 4.61
C LYS A 99 -15.76 2.77 3.08
N THR A 100 -15.11 3.69 2.38
CA THR A 100 -15.12 3.73 0.91
C THR A 100 -13.79 3.25 0.34
N PRO A 101 -13.79 2.60 -0.84
CA PRO A 101 -12.55 2.20 -1.52
C PRO A 101 -11.74 3.38 -2.06
N THR A 102 -12.31 4.60 -2.02
CA THR A 102 -11.65 5.83 -2.46
C THR A 102 -10.94 6.56 -1.33
N PHE A 103 -10.90 5.97 -0.12
CA PHE A 103 -10.17 6.52 1.01
C PHE A 103 -8.69 6.74 0.66
N ASP A 104 -8.19 7.94 0.91
CA ASP A 104 -6.77 8.22 0.72
C ASP A 104 -5.96 7.72 1.92
N ASN A 105 -5.22 6.63 1.69
CA ASN A 105 -4.40 5.97 2.69
C ASN A 105 -3.09 6.70 3.00
N TRP A 106 -2.66 7.65 2.17
CA TRP A 106 -1.31 8.23 2.22
C TRP A 106 -1.17 9.40 3.18
N GLN A 107 -2.26 10.08 3.48
CA GLN A 107 -2.27 11.34 4.24
C GLN A 107 -2.19 11.16 5.77
N TRP A 108 -2.23 9.93 6.26
CA TRP A 108 -2.20 9.60 7.69
C TRP A 108 -0.79 9.26 8.16
N GLU A 109 -0.48 9.38 9.44
CA GLU A 109 0.74 8.89 10.07
C GLU A 109 0.52 7.51 10.73
N ASP A 110 1.60 6.86 11.18
CA ASP A 110 1.52 5.51 11.77
C ASP A 110 0.61 5.44 13.01
N ALA A 111 0.66 6.46 13.86
CA ALA A 111 -0.21 6.55 15.04
C ALA A 111 -1.69 6.72 14.66
N GLU A 112 -1.96 7.57 13.67
CA GLU A 112 -3.31 7.80 13.14
C GLU A 112 -3.88 6.54 12.48
N ILE A 113 -3.06 5.83 11.71
CA ILE A 113 -3.43 4.53 11.14
C ILE A 113 -3.87 3.56 12.22
N MET A 114 -3.13 3.46 13.33
CA MET A 114 -3.54 2.57 14.43
C MET A 114 -4.88 2.98 15.06
N VAL A 115 -5.16 4.29 15.15
CA VAL A 115 -6.49 4.79 15.58
C VAL A 115 -7.57 4.38 14.57
N LEU A 116 -7.32 4.55 13.27
CA LEU A 116 -8.27 4.14 12.22
C LEU A 116 -8.51 2.62 12.23
N LEU A 117 -7.47 1.82 12.47
CA LEU A 117 -7.62 0.37 12.66
C LEU A 117 -8.48 0.06 13.89
N GLN A 118 -8.26 0.73 15.03
CA GLN A 118 -9.11 0.57 16.23
C GLN A 118 -10.59 0.91 15.93
N VAL A 119 -10.83 1.96 15.15
CA VAL A 119 -12.18 2.33 14.68
C VAL A 119 -12.80 1.20 13.87
N MET A 120 -12.08 0.58 12.93
CA MET A 120 -12.63 -0.53 12.12
C MET A 120 -13.12 -1.71 12.99
N TYR A 121 -12.38 -2.09 14.03
CA TYR A 121 -12.80 -3.16 14.94
C TYR A 121 -14.05 -2.77 15.76
N THR A 122 -14.13 -1.51 16.17
CA THR A 122 -15.26 -0.99 16.95
C THR A 122 -16.51 -0.82 16.10
N ASP A 123 -16.37 -0.28 14.88
CA ASP A 123 -17.46 -0.04 13.92
C ASP A 123 -18.11 -1.33 13.42
N LEU A 124 -17.34 -2.44 13.38
CA LEU A 124 -17.85 -3.77 13.08
C LEU A 124 -18.35 -4.52 14.32
N ASP A 125 -18.43 -3.85 15.47
CA ASP A 125 -18.90 -4.39 16.75
C ASP A 125 -18.10 -5.61 17.25
N LEU A 126 -16.87 -5.80 16.75
CA LEU A 126 -16.03 -6.95 17.08
C LEU A 126 -15.53 -6.88 18.53
N THR A 127 -15.25 -5.68 19.02
CA THR A 127 -14.77 -5.49 20.40
C THR A 127 -15.81 -5.92 21.42
N VAL A 128 -17.08 -5.53 21.21
CA VAL A 128 -18.20 -5.91 22.08
C VAL A 128 -18.53 -7.40 21.90
N THR A 129 -18.66 -7.86 20.65
CA THR A 129 -19.03 -9.26 20.34
C THR A 129 -18.07 -10.27 20.95
N PHE A 130 -16.76 -9.99 20.92
CA PHE A 130 -15.73 -10.89 21.42
C PHE A 130 -15.15 -10.48 22.78
N ASN A 131 -15.74 -9.48 23.44
CA ASN A 131 -15.28 -8.95 24.73
C ASN A 131 -13.77 -8.59 24.72
N ILE A 132 -13.33 -7.91 23.66
CA ILE A 132 -11.96 -7.45 23.50
C ILE A 132 -11.83 -6.11 24.22
N GLU A 133 -11.08 -6.10 25.32
CA GLU A 133 -10.78 -4.87 26.04
C GLU A 133 -10.02 -3.88 25.14
N PRO A 134 -10.35 -2.57 25.17
CA PRO A 134 -9.68 -1.57 24.34
C PRO A 134 -8.15 -1.59 24.47
N GLU A 135 -7.63 -1.75 25.69
CA GLU A 135 -6.19 -1.83 25.95
C GLU A 135 -5.54 -3.08 25.34
N VAL A 136 -6.27 -4.19 25.23
CA VAL A 136 -5.79 -5.41 24.57
C VAL A 136 -5.69 -5.18 23.07
N LEU A 137 -6.72 -4.57 22.46
CA LEU A 137 -6.70 -4.21 21.04
C LEU A 137 -5.58 -3.23 20.71
N GLN A 138 -5.40 -2.19 21.53
CA GLN A 138 -4.33 -1.20 21.35
C GLN A 138 -2.94 -1.83 21.44
N ARG A 139 -2.72 -2.72 22.42
CA ARG A 139 -1.46 -3.48 22.53
C ARG A 139 -1.25 -4.38 21.32
N PHE A 140 -2.28 -5.08 20.86
CA PHE A 140 -2.22 -5.91 19.66
C PHE A 140 -1.82 -5.11 18.42
N LEU A 141 -2.50 -3.98 18.15
CA LEU A 141 -2.20 -3.13 16.99
C LEU A 141 -0.79 -2.55 17.04
N PHE A 142 -0.32 -2.15 18.22
CA PHE A 142 1.06 -1.69 18.40
C PHE A 142 2.10 -2.79 18.16
N GLU A 143 1.83 -4.02 18.61
CA GLU A 143 2.70 -5.17 18.36
C GLU A 143 2.77 -5.52 16.87
N VAL A 144 1.64 -5.48 16.16
CA VAL A 144 1.59 -5.59 14.70
C VAL A 144 2.44 -4.51 14.03
N TYR A 145 2.25 -3.24 14.40
CA TYR A 145 3.01 -2.11 13.86
C TYR A 145 4.52 -2.31 13.96
N ARG A 146 4.99 -2.74 15.13
CA ARG A 146 6.42 -2.96 15.41
C ARG A 146 7.03 -4.07 14.56
N ARG A 147 6.20 -5.03 14.13
CA ARG A 147 6.58 -6.21 13.35
C ARG A 147 6.53 -5.99 11.84
N TYR A 148 5.98 -4.88 11.35
CA TYR A 148 6.20 -4.48 9.96
C TYR A 148 7.56 -3.80 9.81
N ASN A 149 8.37 -4.29 8.87
CA ASN A 149 9.70 -3.73 8.63
C ASN A 149 9.65 -2.40 7.84
N ASN A 150 10.71 -1.61 7.95
CA ASN A 150 10.93 -0.37 7.20
C ASN A 150 11.44 -0.68 5.79
N ILE A 151 10.62 -1.35 4.99
CA ILE A 151 10.91 -1.68 3.59
C ILE A 151 10.04 -0.86 2.62
N PRO A 152 10.44 -0.67 1.36
CA PRO A 152 9.76 0.25 0.45
C PRO A 152 8.28 -0.07 0.19
N PHE A 153 7.90 -1.35 0.16
CA PHE A 153 6.55 -1.78 -0.21
C PHE A 153 5.80 -2.51 0.92
N HIS A 154 6.22 -3.72 1.31
CA HIS A 154 5.54 -4.56 2.33
C HIS A 154 5.74 -4.04 3.77
N ASN A 155 5.36 -2.79 4.00
CA ASN A 155 5.46 -2.08 5.27
C ASN A 155 4.08 -1.84 5.90
N PHE A 156 4.05 -1.13 7.02
CA PHE A 156 2.81 -0.88 7.75
C PHE A 156 1.76 -0.08 6.95
N LYS A 157 2.18 0.77 6.01
CA LYS A 157 1.26 1.48 5.11
C LYS A 157 0.57 0.50 4.16
N HIS A 158 1.31 -0.46 3.61
CA HIS A 158 0.72 -1.50 2.76
C HIS A 158 -0.30 -2.35 3.53
N CYS A 159 0.06 -2.77 4.75
CA CYS A 159 -0.88 -3.41 5.67
C CYS A 159 -2.18 -2.63 5.84
N PHE A 160 -2.07 -1.33 6.08
CA PHE A 160 -3.23 -0.46 6.22
C PHE A 160 -4.06 -0.38 4.93
N CYS A 161 -3.43 -0.20 3.76
CA CYS A 161 -4.14 -0.18 2.48
C CYS A 161 -4.96 -1.47 2.24
N VAL A 162 -4.37 -2.64 2.52
CA VAL A 162 -5.05 -3.93 2.37
C VAL A 162 -6.20 -4.06 3.37
N THR A 163 -5.98 -3.67 4.62
CA THR A 163 -7.00 -3.72 5.67
C THR A 163 -8.15 -2.74 5.40
N GLN A 164 -7.84 -1.52 4.97
CA GLN A 164 -8.81 -0.49 4.64
C GLN A 164 -9.67 -0.90 3.43
N MET A 165 -9.06 -1.51 2.40
CA MET A 165 -9.81 -2.09 1.29
C MET A 165 -10.75 -3.20 1.76
N MET A 166 -10.27 -4.12 2.62
CA MET A 166 -11.12 -5.18 3.20
C MET A 166 -12.31 -4.58 3.96
N TYR A 167 -12.05 -3.60 4.82
CA TYR A 167 -13.08 -2.87 5.57
C TYR A 167 -14.09 -2.19 4.63
N GLY A 168 -13.62 -1.46 3.62
CA GLY A 168 -14.49 -0.83 2.63
C GLY A 168 -15.35 -1.83 1.86
N LEU A 169 -14.82 -2.99 1.49
CA LEU A 169 -15.58 -4.06 0.84
C LEU A 169 -16.64 -4.67 1.76
N ILE A 170 -16.34 -4.85 3.05
CA ILE A 170 -17.31 -5.33 4.05
C ILE A 170 -18.55 -4.41 4.09
N TRP A 171 -18.35 -3.09 4.05
CA TRP A 171 -19.45 -2.12 4.02
C TRP A 171 -20.14 -2.05 2.65
N LEU A 172 -19.37 -1.92 1.57
CA LEU A 172 -19.89 -1.76 0.21
C LEU A 172 -20.76 -2.95 -0.23
N THR A 173 -20.38 -4.16 0.16
CA THR A 173 -21.09 -5.39 -0.23
C THR A 173 -22.01 -5.93 0.86
N ASP A 174 -22.09 -5.21 1.99
CA ASP A 174 -22.87 -5.55 3.18
C ASP A 174 -22.61 -6.97 3.69
N LEU A 175 -21.32 -7.35 3.83
CA LEU A 175 -20.95 -8.68 4.37
C LEU A 175 -21.38 -8.85 5.82
N ARG A 176 -21.58 -7.75 6.54
CA ARG A 176 -22.04 -7.73 7.94
C ARG A 176 -23.40 -8.40 8.13
N SER A 177 -24.25 -8.42 7.10
CA SER A 177 -25.55 -9.10 7.14
C SER A 177 -25.51 -10.53 6.56
N LYS A 178 -24.36 -10.96 6.04
CA LYS A 178 -24.20 -12.20 5.27
C LYS A 178 -23.18 -13.18 5.86
N MET A 179 -22.31 -12.73 6.75
CA MET A 179 -21.26 -13.53 7.37
C MET A 179 -21.31 -13.37 8.89
N ASP A 180 -20.81 -14.38 9.60
CA ASP A 180 -20.75 -14.35 11.06
C ASP A 180 -19.68 -13.35 11.53
N SER A 181 -19.86 -12.79 12.73
CA SER A 181 -18.88 -11.87 13.32
C SER A 181 -17.49 -12.49 13.45
N MET A 182 -17.41 -13.82 13.57
CA MET A 182 -16.13 -14.54 13.60
C MET A 182 -15.41 -14.47 12.25
N ASP A 183 -16.14 -14.59 11.14
CA ASP A 183 -15.56 -14.46 9.80
C ASP A 183 -15.09 -13.03 9.56
N LEU A 184 -15.86 -12.03 9.99
CA LEU A 184 -15.46 -10.62 9.90
C LEU A 184 -14.19 -10.34 10.72
N LEU A 185 -14.09 -10.90 11.93
CA LEU A 185 -12.88 -10.82 12.75
C LEU A 185 -11.69 -11.47 12.04
N ILE A 186 -11.86 -12.69 11.52
CA ILE A 186 -10.81 -13.41 10.79
C ILE A 186 -10.35 -12.58 9.58
N MET A 187 -11.28 -12.03 8.78
CA MET A 187 -10.98 -11.24 7.60
C MET A 187 -10.16 -10.00 7.94
N LEU A 188 -10.60 -9.23 8.95
CA LEU A 188 -9.93 -7.99 9.33
C LEU A 188 -8.57 -8.27 9.99
N SER A 189 -8.50 -9.22 10.93
CA SER A 189 -7.25 -9.58 11.60
C SER A 189 -6.25 -10.22 10.64
N SER A 190 -6.71 -11.02 9.67
CA SER A 190 -5.82 -11.59 8.64
C SER A 190 -5.24 -10.50 7.75
N ALA A 191 -6.05 -9.53 7.32
CA ALA A 191 -5.56 -8.41 6.51
C ALA A 191 -4.51 -7.58 7.25
N VAL A 192 -4.72 -7.31 8.54
CA VAL A 192 -3.77 -6.59 9.41
C VAL A 192 -2.45 -7.36 9.56
N CYS A 193 -2.49 -8.70 9.61
CA CYS A 193 -1.32 -9.52 9.93
C CYS A 193 -0.61 -10.16 8.72
N HIS A 194 -1.11 -9.99 7.50
CA HIS A 194 -0.73 -10.87 6.37
C HIS A 194 0.76 -10.83 5.98
N ASP A 195 1.43 -9.69 6.19
CA ASP A 195 2.81 -9.45 5.74
C ASP A 195 3.77 -9.14 6.93
N LEU A 196 3.41 -9.59 8.14
CA LEU A 196 4.26 -9.41 9.32
C LEU A 196 5.68 -9.97 9.10
N ASP A 197 6.67 -9.23 9.58
CA ASP A 197 8.10 -9.54 9.49
C ASP A 197 8.64 -9.73 8.04
N HIS A 198 7.92 -9.29 7.01
CA HIS A 198 8.38 -9.37 5.60
C HIS A 198 9.73 -8.65 5.40
N THR A 199 10.71 -9.32 4.77
CA THR A 199 12.10 -8.82 4.66
C THR A 199 12.38 -7.99 3.41
N GLY A 200 11.44 -7.94 2.48
CA GLY A 200 11.56 -7.20 1.21
C GLY A 200 11.90 -8.08 0.01
N TYR A 201 12.11 -9.37 0.23
CA TYR A 201 12.40 -10.36 -0.81
C TYR A 201 11.23 -11.32 -0.96
N ASN A 202 10.84 -11.60 -2.20
CA ASN A 202 9.81 -12.60 -2.47
C ASN A 202 10.35 -14.03 -2.23
N ASN A 203 9.43 -15.00 -2.22
CA ASN A 203 9.75 -16.41 -1.96
C ASN A 203 10.80 -17.00 -2.91
N ALA A 204 10.85 -16.54 -4.17
CA ALA A 204 11.83 -17.04 -5.13
C ALA A 204 13.27 -16.64 -4.78
N TYR A 205 13.46 -15.50 -4.10
CA TYR A 205 14.76 -15.10 -3.56
C TYR A 205 15.13 -15.86 -2.29
N GLN A 206 14.16 -16.18 -1.43
CA GLN A 206 14.42 -16.89 -0.16
C GLN A 206 14.81 -18.37 -0.35
N VAL A 207 14.41 -18.98 -1.47
CA VAL A 207 14.71 -20.40 -1.79
C VAL A 207 16.07 -20.56 -2.49
N GLN A 208 16.70 -19.47 -2.94
CA GLN A 208 18.03 -19.57 -3.57
C GLN A 208 19.13 -19.81 -2.53
N PRO A 209 20.03 -20.79 -2.74
CA PRO A 209 21.14 -21.04 -1.82
C PRO A 209 22.13 -19.86 -1.80
N PRO A 210 22.79 -19.58 -0.65
CA PRO A 210 23.70 -18.44 -0.47
C PRO A 210 24.85 -18.37 -1.49
N GLU A 211 25.21 -19.48 -2.11
CA GLU A 211 26.34 -19.56 -3.06
C GLU A 211 26.07 -18.84 -4.40
N LEU A 212 24.82 -18.49 -4.71
CA LEU A 212 24.46 -17.66 -5.88
C LEU A 212 24.45 -16.15 -5.60
N GLU A 213 24.57 -15.72 -4.33
CA GLU A 213 24.58 -14.31 -3.91
C GLU A 213 25.72 -13.49 -4.55
N THR A 214 26.81 -14.15 -4.96
CA THR A 214 27.97 -13.45 -5.55
C THR A 214 27.88 -13.23 -7.07
N GLN A 215 26.94 -13.89 -7.78
CA GLN A 215 26.86 -13.80 -9.24
C GLN A 215 25.70 -12.93 -9.75
N THR A 216 24.63 -12.74 -8.99
CA THR A 216 23.51 -11.87 -9.37
C THR A 216 23.79 -10.38 -9.16
N ASN A 217 24.83 -10.03 -8.37
CA ASN A 217 25.34 -8.65 -8.22
C ASN A 217 26.09 -8.09 -9.45
N LYS A 218 25.96 -8.71 -10.64
CA LYS A 218 26.61 -8.24 -11.88
C LYS A 218 25.65 -7.93 -13.04
N GLN A 219 24.33 -8.02 -12.85
CA GLN A 219 23.37 -7.68 -13.90
C GLN A 219 22.14 -6.94 -13.35
N THR A 220 22.39 -5.79 -12.75
CA THR A 220 21.47 -4.64 -12.74
C THR A 220 22.33 -3.39 -12.88
#